data_AF-A0A7X8APN1-F1
#
_entry.id   AF-A0A7X8APN1-F1
#
_cell.length_a   1.000
_cell.length_b   1.000
_cell.length_c   1.000
_cell.angle_alpha   90.00
_cell.angle_beta   90.00
_cell.angle_gamma   90.00
#
_symmetry.space_group_name_H-M   'P 1'
#
loop_
_entity.id
_entity.type
_entity.pdbx_description
1 polymer ?
#
loop_
_entity_poly.entity_id
_entity_poly.type
_entity_poly.pdbx_seq_one_letter_code
_entity_poly.pdbx_strand_id
1 'polypeptide(L)'
;MSISDLIATEAAATERNPNAAIKPGSKVTRSHNRAKTLQVRLNAEELDALTLLAEQRGIPVSTLARDFLLSHLTGSDESPKALIAKIRAELDDLATRVA
;
A
#
# COMPACT_ATOMS: atom_id res chain seq x y z
N MET A 1 -12.49 27.41 -38.46
CA MET A 1 -11.27 27.00 -37.76
C MET A 1 -11.28 25.48 -37.71
N SER A 2 -10.22 24.81 -38.16
CA SER A 2 -10.16 23.34 -38.10
C SER A 2 -9.79 22.88 -36.68
N ILE A 3 -10.06 21.61 -36.36
CA ILE A 3 -9.66 21.02 -35.07
C ILE A 3 -8.14 21.11 -34.88
N SER A 4 -7.38 20.93 -35.96
CA SER A 4 -5.91 21.04 -35.97
C SER A 4 -5.44 22.44 -35.58
N ASP A 5 -6.11 23.49 -36.07
CA ASP A 5 -5.78 24.88 -35.72
C ASP A 5 -6.04 25.17 -34.24
N LEU A 6 -7.11 24.57 -33.70
CA LEU A 6 -7.50 24.74 -32.30
C LEU A 6 -6.51 24.04 -31.36
N ILE A 7 -6.05 22.84 -31.73
CA ILE A 7 -5.01 22.10 -30.99
C ILE A 7 -3.68 22.87 -31.02
N ALA A 8 -3.26 23.39 -32.17
CA ALA A 8 -2.02 24.15 -32.30
C ALA A 8 -2.04 25.43 -31.44
N THR A 9 -3.20 26.09 -31.40
CA THR A 9 -3.39 27.30 -30.58
C THR A 9 -3.32 26.98 -29.08
N GLU A 10 -3.97 25.91 -28.63
CA GLU A 10 -3.95 25.48 -27.23
C GLU A 10 -2.55 25.01 -26.79
N ALA A 11 -1.84 24.29 -27.67
CA ALA A 11 -0.47 23.86 -27.41
C ALA A 11 0.47 25.06 -27.20
N ALA A 12 0.42 26.05 -28.10
CA ALA A 12 1.22 27.27 -27.98
C ALA A 12 0.85 28.12 -26.76
N ALA A 13 -0.42 28.08 -26.32
CA ALA A 13 -0.86 28.75 -25.09
C ALA A 13 -0.34 28.04 -23.84
N THR A 14 -0.31 26.71 -23.84
CA THR A 14 0.17 25.89 -22.71
C THR A 14 1.66 26.03 -22.49
N GLU A 15 2.47 26.01 -23.56
CA GLU A 15 3.93 26.19 -23.47
C GLU A 15 4.34 27.57 -22.94
N ARG A 16 3.54 28.59 -23.23
CA ARG A 16 3.80 29.97 -22.78
C ARG A 16 3.61 30.16 -21.27
N ASN A 17 2.82 29.32 -20.61
CA ASN A 17 2.57 29.44 -19.18
C ASN A 17 2.46 28.06 -18.48
N PRO A 18 3.60 27.34 -18.31
CA PRO A 18 3.61 25.99 -17.72
C PRO A 18 3.14 25.93 -16.27
N ASN A 19 3.22 27.06 -15.54
CA ASN A 19 2.85 27.16 -14.14
C ASN A 19 1.51 27.88 -13.93
N ALA A 20 0.65 27.89 -14.96
CA ALA A 20 -0.69 28.47 -14.84
C ALA A 20 -1.46 27.81 -13.69
N ALA A 21 -2.15 28.64 -12.90
CA ALA A 21 -2.98 28.15 -11.81
C ALA A 21 -4.07 27.22 -12.35
N ILE A 22 -4.28 26.10 -11.67
CA ILE A 22 -5.35 25.15 -12.00
C ILE A 22 -6.69 25.87 -11.83
N LYS A 23 -7.59 25.71 -12.81
CA LYS A 23 -8.89 26.38 -12.80
C LYS A 23 -9.71 25.96 -11.56
N PRO A 24 -10.45 26.89 -10.93
CA PRO A 24 -11.35 26.56 -9.84
C PRO A 24 -12.34 25.46 -10.26
N GLY A 25 -12.50 24.43 -9.44
CA GLY A 25 -13.37 23.27 -9.72
C GLY A 25 -12.71 22.13 -10.49
N SER A 26 -11.45 22.26 -10.93
CA SER A 26 -10.71 21.12 -11.49
C SER A 26 -10.32 20.13 -10.38
N LYS A 27 -10.74 18.86 -10.53
CA LYS A 27 -10.36 17.77 -9.63
C LYS A 27 -8.95 17.27 -9.98
N VAL A 28 -7.96 17.59 -9.13
CA VAL A 28 -6.62 17.03 -9.23
C VAL A 28 -6.66 15.57 -8.79
N THR A 29 -6.77 14.63 -9.74
CA THR A 29 -6.81 13.19 -9.46
C THR A 29 -5.44 12.55 -9.28
N ARG A 30 -4.36 13.30 -9.58
CA ARG A 30 -2.98 12.79 -9.65
C ARG A 30 -2.03 13.55 -8.72
N SER A 31 -2.46 13.78 -7.48
CA SER A 31 -1.63 14.43 -6.46
C SER A 31 -0.64 13.45 -5.83
N HIS A 32 0.63 13.59 -6.21
CA HIS A 32 1.86 13.37 -5.40
C HIS A 32 1.90 12.28 -4.30
N ASN A 33 1.59 11.03 -4.62
CA ASN A 33 2.21 9.91 -3.90
C ASN A 33 2.44 8.75 -4.87
N ARG A 34 3.55 8.79 -5.62
CA ARG A 34 3.95 7.64 -6.43
C ARG A 34 4.18 6.48 -5.47
N ALA A 35 3.41 5.41 -5.62
CA ALA A 35 3.73 4.15 -4.95
C ALA A 35 5.21 3.84 -5.23
N LYS A 36 6.00 3.68 -4.16
CA LYS A 36 7.40 3.30 -4.27
C LYS A 36 7.47 1.78 -4.33
N THR A 37 8.20 1.24 -5.30
CA THR A 37 8.39 -0.20 -5.46
C THR A 37 9.59 -0.65 -4.65
N LEU A 38 9.37 -1.58 -3.72
CA LEU A 38 10.43 -2.33 -3.04
C LEU A 38 10.65 -3.65 -3.80
N GLN A 39 11.90 -3.96 -4.15
CA GLN A 39 12.27 -5.26 -4.70
C GLN A 39 12.84 -6.15 -3.59
N VAL A 40 12.27 -7.34 -3.44
CA VAL A 40 12.73 -8.36 -2.48
C VAL A 40 13.25 -9.54 -3.28
N ARG A 41 14.47 -9.99 -2.99
CA ARG A 41 15.03 -11.20 -3.61
C ARG A 41 14.54 -12.39 -2.80
N LEU A 42 13.75 -13.24 -3.45
CA LEU A 42 13.30 -14.52 -2.94
C LEU A 42 13.90 -15.62 -3.80
N ASN A 43 14.12 -16.79 -3.21
CA ASN A 43 14.38 -18.00 -3.99
C ASN A 43 13.06 -18.53 -4.59
N ALA A 44 13.14 -19.59 -5.41
CA ALA A 44 11.98 -20.16 -6.07
C ALA A 44 10.96 -20.71 -5.07
N GLU A 45 11.42 -21.48 -4.08
CA GLU A 45 10.56 -22.12 -3.08
C GLU A 45 9.81 -21.09 -2.21
N GLU A 46 10.48 -20.00 -1.82
CA GLU A 46 9.90 -18.90 -1.06
C GLU A 46 8.81 -18.16 -1.85
N LEU A 47 9.06 -17.92 -3.15
CA LEU A 47 8.07 -17.28 -4.02
C LEU A 47 6.86 -18.17 -4.25
N ASP A 48 7.07 -19.48 -4.44
CA ASP A 48 6.00 -20.45 -4.62
C ASP A 48 5.12 -20.56 -3.37
N ALA A 49 5.73 -20.63 -2.18
CA ALA A 49 5.01 -20.66 -0.91
C ALA A 49 4.16 -19.39 -0.71
N LEU A 50 4.71 -18.22 -1.03
CA LEU A 50 3.97 -16.96 -0.94
C LEU A 50 2.81 -16.90 -1.95
N THR A 51 3.01 -17.43 -3.16
CA THR A 51 2.00 -17.47 -4.22
C THR A 51 0.84 -18.37 -3.82
N LEU A 52 1.13 -19.58 -3.32
CA LEU A 52 0.13 -20.52 -2.84
C LEU A 52 -0.75 -19.91 -1.73
N LEU A 53 -0.13 -19.24 -0.76
CA LEU A 53 -0.86 -18.58 0.33
C LEU A 53 -1.74 -17.43 -0.18
N ALA A 54 -1.29 -16.69 -1.18
CA ALA A 54 -2.05 -15.60 -1.79
C ALA A 54 -3.28 -16.14 -2.54
N GLU A 55 -3.12 -17.25 -3.28
CA GLU A 55 -4.21 -17.94 -3.98
C GLU A 55 -5.27 -18.47 -3.01
N GLN A 56 -4.86 -19.13 -1.92
CA GLN A 56 -5.78 -19.63 -0.89
C GLN A 56 -6.62 -18.51 -0.27
N ARG A 57 -6.07 -17.29 -0.19
CA ARG A 57 -6.74 -16.10 0.35
C ARG A 57 -7.45 -15.27 -0.72
N GLY A 58 -7.32 -15.61 -2.00
CA GLY A 58 -7.91 -14.88 -3.12
C GLY A 58 -7.40 -13.44 -3.28
N ILE A 59 -6.16 -13.16 -2.89
CA ILE A 59 -5.56 -11.82 -2.97
C ILE A 59 -4.27 -11.82 -3.80
N PRO A 60 -3.85 -10.67 -4.37
CA PRO A 60 -2.57 -10.58 -5.06
C PRO A 60 -1.38 -10.86 -4.14
N VAL A 61 -0.35 -11.50 -4.68
CA VAL A 61 0.92 -11.80 -3.97
C VAL A 61 1.54 -10.53 -3.38
N SER A 62 1.51 -9.42 -4.11
CA SER A 62 2.02 -8.12 -3.63
C SER A 62 1.20 -7.53 -2.49
N THR A 63 -0.11 -7.81 -2.45
CA THR A 63 -0.99 -7.42 -1.36
C THR A 63 -0.69 -8.22 -0.10
N LEU A 64 -0.54 -9.55 -0.23
CA LEU A 64 -0.16 -10.41 0.88
C LEU A 64 1.24 -10.05 1.42
N ALA A 65 2.22 -9.85 0.54
CA ALA A 65 3.57 -9.46 0.92
C ALA A 65 3.59 -8.11 1.68
N ARG A 66 2.79 -7.15 1.20
CA ARG A 66 2.64 -5.86 1.89
C ARG A 66 2.01 -6.03 3.27
N ASP A 67 0.97 -6.86 3.39
CA ASP A 67 0.29 -7.13 4.66
C ASP A 67 1.26 -7.71 5.69
N PHE A 68 2.04 -8.74 5.33
CA PHE A 68 3.08 -9.29 6.20
C PHE A 68 4.14 -8.27 6.60
N LEU A 69 4.64 -7.47 5.65
CA LEU A 69 5.60 -6.41 5.95
C LEU A 69 5.03 -5.41 6.96
N LEU A 70 3.78 -4.97 6.76
CA LEU A 70 3.15 -4.00 7.65
C LEU A 70 2.83 -4.60 9.02
N SER A 71 2.36 -5.85 9.09
CA SER A 71 2.06 -6.51 10.37
C SER A 71 3.30 -6.62 11.26
N HIS A 72 4.46 -6.92 10.66
CA HIS A 72 5.73 -6.98 11.38
C HIS A 72 6.22 -5.61 11.85
N LEU A 73 5.99 -4.56 11.05
CA LEU A 73 6.35 -3.19 11.44
C LEU A 73 5.43 -2.65 12.55
N THR A 74 4.14 -2.99 12.54
CA THR A 74 3.21 -2.58 13.60
C THR A 74 3.42 -3.35 14.90
N GLY A 75 4.00 -4.55 14.83
CA GLY A 75 4.32 -5.38 15.99
C GLY A 75 5.60 -5.01 16.74
N SER A 76 6.41 -4.06 16.24
CA SER A 76 7.68 -3.69 16.91
C SER A 76 7.52 -2.65 18.03
N ASP A 77 6.32 -2.09 18.21
CA ASP A 77 6.03 -1.10 19.27
C ASP A 77 5.33 -1.72 20.50
N GLU A 78 4.97 -3.01 20.45
CA GLU A 78 4.46 -3.68 21.65
C GLU A 78 5.65 -3.96 22.59
N SER A 79 5.81 -3.10 23.61
CA SER A 79 6.89 -3.28 24.58
C SER A 79 6.89 -4.73 25.08
N PRO A 80 8.04 -5.38 25.30
CA PRO A 80 8.10 -6.76 25.77
C PRO A 80 7.24 -7.00 27.03
N LYS A 81 7.03 -5.97 27.85
CA LYS A 81 6.13 -6.00 29.01
C LYS A 81 4.65 -6.13 28.64
N ALA A 82 4.19 -5.44 27.60
CA ALA A 82 2.82 -5.52 27.11
C ALA A 82 2.51 -6.90 26.53
N LEU A 83 3.45 -7.48 25.77
CA LEU A 83 3.33 -8.84 25.26
C LEU A 83 3.27 -9.89 26.39
N ILE A 84 4.14 -9.77 27.40
CA ILE A 84 4.11 -10.65 28.58
C ILE A 84 2.78 -10.53 29.34
N ALA A 85 2.26 -9.32 29.49
CA ALA A 85 0.97 -9.08 30.14
C ALA A 85 -0.19 -9.72 29.37
N LYS A 86 -0.18 -9.61 28.04
CA LYS A 86 -1.18 -10.24 27.17
C LYS A 86 -1.15 -11.77 27.26
N ILE A 87 0.04 -12.38 27.17
CA ILE A 87 0.19 -13.83 27.29
C ILE A 87 -0.34 -14.35 28.64
N ARG A 88 -0.08 -13.63 29.74
CA ARG A 88 -0.64 -13.99 31.05
C ARG A 88 -2.17 -13.96 31.05
N ALA A 89 -2.77 -12.90 30.51
CA ALA A 89 -4.23 -12.78 30.46
C ALA A 89 -4.89 -13.88 29.61
N GLU A 90 -4.27 -14.27 28.49
CA GLU A 90 -4.77 -15.37 27.65
C GLU A 90 -4.67 -16.74 28.35
N LEU A 91 -3.60 -16.98 29.12
CA LEU A 91 -3.45 -18.20 29.92
C LEU A 91 -4.47 -18.29 31.06
N ASP A 92 -4.77 -17.17 31.72
CA ASP A 92 -5.77 -17.11 32.78
C ASP A 92 -7.19 -17.39 32.24
N ASP A 93 -7.54 -16.80 31.08
CA ASP A 93 -8.82 -17.08 30.40
C ASP A 93 -8.93 -18.56 30.00
N LEU A 94 -7.84 -19.15 29.48
CA LEU A 94 -7.81 -20.58 29.16
C LEU A 94 -8.00 -21.44 30.41
N ALA A 95 -7.33 -21.12 31.52
CA ALA A 95 -7.48 -21.85 32.78
C ALA A 95 -8.93 -21.84 33.29
N THR A 96 -9.62 -20.70 33.17
CA THR A 96 -11.04 -20.59 33.55
C THR A 96 -12.00 -21.36 32.64
N ARG A 97 -11.62 -21.67 31.40
CA ARG A 97 -12.47 -22.45 30.47
C ARG A 97 -12.32 -23.97 30.64
N VAL A 98 -11.22 -24.41 31.24
CA VAL A 98 -10.90 -25.82 31.43
C VAL A 98 -11.29 -26.33 32.85
N ALA A 99 -11.48 -25.42 33.80
CA ALA A 99 -12.00 -25.70 35.15
C ALA A 99 -13.54 -25.76 35.16
#